data_AF-A0A2U8DZ18-F1
#
_entry.id   AF-A0A2U8DZ18-F1
#
_cell.length_a   1.000
_cell.length_b   1.000
_cell.length_c   1.000
_cell.angle_alpha   90.00
_cell.angle_beta   90.00
_cell.angle_gamma   90.00
#
_symmetry.space_group_name_H-M   'P 1'
#
loop_
_entity.id
_entity.type
_entity.pdbx_description
1 polymer ?
#
loop_
_entity_poly.entity_id
_entity_poly.type
_entity_poly.pdbx_seq_one_letter_code
_entity_poly.pdbx_strand_id
1 'polypeptide(L)' 'MPLKGEIIIEQLKKLEILIEELRAQLYDIINKKNGDLLSPEVVTASKMLDSALNTYIELIK' A
#
# COMPACT_ATOMS: atom_id res chain seq x y z
N MET A 1 -22.32 8.26 18.22
CA MET A 1 -20.97 7.67 18.18
C MET A 1 -20.99 6.55 17.15
N PRO A 2 -20.03 6.50 16.22
CA PRO A 2 -19.97 5.41 15.26
C PRO A 2 -19.69 4.08 15.98
N LEU A 3 -20.27 3.01 15.45
CA LEU A 3 -20.02 1.66 15.96
C LEU A 3 -18.58 1.25 15.62
N LYS A 4 -17.95 0.41 16.46
CA LYS A 4 -16.57 -0.10 16.22
C LYS A 4 -16.41 -0.68 14.80
N GLY A 5 -17.43 -1.36 14.28
CA GLY A 5 -17.43 -1.91 12.93
C GLY A 5 -17.41 -0.85 11.82
N GLU A 6 -18.11 0.28 12.00
CA GLU A 6 -18.12 1.37 11.02
C GLU A 6 -16.73 2.02 10.92
N ILE A 7 -16.05 2.18 12.05
CA ILE A 7 -14.67 2.72 12.11
C ILE A 7 -13.70 1.80 11.35
N ILE A 8 -13.81 0.49 11.53
CA ILE A 8 -12.95 -0.49 10.84
C ILE A 8 -13.19 -0.44 9.32
N ILE A 9 -14.46 -0.35 8.89
CA ILE A 9 -14.82 -0.24 7.47
C ILE A 9 -14.22 1.03 6.84
N GLU A 10 -14.29 2.16 7.53
CA GLU A 10 -13.67 3.40 7.03
C GLU A 10 -12.15 3.32 6.95
N GLN A 11 -11.50 2.67 7.93
CA GLN A 11 -10.05 2.43 7.91
C GLN A 11 -9.65 1.52 6.75
N LEU A 12 -10.40 0.44 6.49
CA LEU A 12 -10.17 -0.46 5.37
C LEU A 12 -10.27 0.28 4.03
N LYS A 13 -11.32 1.08 3.82
CA LYS A 13 -11.47 1.87 2.59
C LYS A 13 -10.29 2.82 2.33
N LYS A 14 -9.83 3.51 3.38
CA LYS A 14 -8.65 4.41 3.27
C LYS A 14 -7.39 3.63 2.94
N LEU A 15 -7.23 2.46 3.54
CA LEU A 15 -6.08 1.61 3.32
C LEU A 15 -6.07 0.98 1.93
N GLU A 16 -7.24 0.61 1.39
CA GLU A 16 -7.38 0.15 0.00
C GLU A 16 -6.96 1.22 -1.00
N ILE A 17 -7.40 2.47 -0.78
CA ILE A 17 -6.98 3.61 -1.61
C ILE A 17 -5.45 3.78 -1.55
N LEU A 18 -4.87 3.74 -0.36
CA LEU A 18 -3.42 3.85 -0.18
C LEU A 18 -2.65 2.72 -0.88
N ILE A 19 -3.15 1.48 -0.82
CA ILE A 19 -2.53 0.33 -1.51
C ILE A 19 -2.52 0.55 -3.01
N GLU A 20 -3.63 1.03 -3.59
CA GLU A 20 -3.70 1.33 -5.03
C GLU A 20 -2.78 2.48 -5.44
N GLU A 21 -2.68 3.54 -4.63
CA GLU A 21 -1.72 4.62 -4.85
C GLU A 21 -0.27 4.14 -4.80
N LEU A 22 0.08 3.30 -3.82
CA LEU A 22 1.43 2.73 -3.69
C LEU A 22 1.75 1.76 -4.82
N ARG A 23 0.77 0.98 -5.32
CA ARG A 23 0.94 0.14 -6.51
C ARG A 23 1.26 0.99 -7.74
N ALA A 24 0.48 2.04 -8.00
CA ALA A 24 0.72 2.93 -9.12
C ALA A 24 2.11 3.60 -9.03
N GLN A 25 2.49 4.08 -7.84
CA GLN A 25 3.81 4.66 -7.61
C GLN A 25 4.94 3.66 -7.84
N LEU A 26 4.79 2.41 -7.39
CA LEU A 26 5.78 1.37 -7.61
C LEU A 26 5.97 1.10 -9.11
N TYR A 27 4.88 0.97 -9.88
CA TYR A 27 4.95 0.80 -11.33
C TYR A 27 5.65 1.98 -12.01
N ASP A 28 5.32 3.21 -11.62
CA ASP A 28 5.98 4.41 -12.15
C ASP A 28 7.48 4.44 -11.86
N ILE A 29 7.88 4.06 -10.65
CA ILE A 29 9.30 4.02 -10.26
C ILE A 29 10.03 2.92 -11.05
N ILE A 30 9.45 1.73 -11.18
CA ILE A 30 10.03 0.64 -11.99
C ILE A 30 10.25 1.10 -13.43
N ASN A 31 9.26 1.77 -14.03
CA ASN A 31 9.37 2.30 -15.38
C ASN A 31 10.44 3.39 -15.49
N LYS A 32 10.49 4.33 -14.53
CA LYS A 32 11.52 5.40 -14.49
C LYS A 32 12.93 4.86 -14.29
N LYS A 33 13.07 3.69 -13.64
CA LYS A 33 14.34 3.01 -13.42
C LYS A 33 14.66 1.99 -14.52
N ASN A 34 13.99 2.07 -15.68
CA ASN A 34 14.18 1.17 -16.82
C ASN A 34 14.03 -0.32 -16.47
N GLY A 35 13.15 -0.65 -15.53
CA GLY A 35 12.96 -2.02 -15.04
C GLY A 35 14.02 -2.49 -14.04
N ASP A 36 14.91 -1.63 -13.53
CA ASP A 36 15.85 -1.99 -12.47
C ASP A 36 15.15 -2.18 -11.13
N LEU A 37 14.77 -3.44 -10.88
CA LEU A 37 14.10 -3.87 -9.66
C LEU A 37 14.98 -3.81 -8.41
N LEU A 38 16.30 -3.72 -8.58
CA LEU A 38 17.26 -3.65 -7.47
C LEU A 38 17.61 -2.20 -7.11
N SER A 39 17.12 -1.23 -7.89
CA SER A 39 17.32 0.17 -7.56
C SER A 39 16.77 0.47 -6.15
N PRO A 40 17.50 1.24 -5.32
CA PRO A 40 17.09 1.54 -3.96
C PRO A 40 15.66 2.13 -3.86
N GLU A 41 15.25 2.90 -4.86
CA GLU A 41 13.92 3.49 -4.94
C GLU A 41 12.82 2.46 -5.21
N VAL A 42 13.04 1.49 -6.10
CA VAL A 42 12.09 0.39 -6.31
C VAL A 42 11.96 -0.46 -5.05
N VAL A 43 13.09 -0.80 -4.41
CA VAL A 43 13.10 -1.56 -3.15
C VAL A 43 12.36 -0.81 -2.04
N THR A 44 12.56 0.50 -1.93
CA THR A 44 11.89 1.33 -0.92
C THR A 44 10.38 1.40 -1.17
N ALA A 45 9.96 1.65 -2.41
CA ALA A 45 8.54 1.67 -2.78
C ALA A 45 7.86 0.31 -2.55
N SER A 46 8.55 -0.79 -2.87
CA SER A 46 8.06 -2.15 -2.59
C SER A 46 7.83 -2.38 -1.10
N LYS A 47 8.76 -1.97 -0.23
CA LYS A 47 8.62 -2.11 1.22
C LYS A 47 7.46 -1.30 1.79
N MET A 48 7.20 -0.11 1.23
CA MET A 48 6.06 0.71 1.62
C MET A 48 4.74 0.02 1.26
N LEU A 49 4.65 -0.53 0.05
CA LEU A 49 3.48 -1.32 -0.38
C LEU A 49 3.28 -2.55 0.50
N ASP A 50 4.34 -3.31 0.80
CA ASP A 50 4.28 -4.48 1.68
C ASP A 50 3.78 -4.11 3.08
N SER A 51 4.23 -2.99 3.64
CA SER A 51 3.76 -2.52 4.95
C SER A 51 2.27 -2.20 4.94
N ALA A 52 1.77 -1.57 3.88
CA ALA A 52 0.34 -1.26 3.74
C ALA A 52 -0.51 -2.53 3.61
N LEU A 53 -0.04 -3.51 2.82
CA LEU A 53 -0.69 -4.82 2.67
C LEU A 53 -0.73 -5.60 3.99
N ASN A 54 0.37 -5.58 4.77
CA ASN A 54 0.40 -6.23 6.09
C ASN A 54 -0.61 -5.60 7.05
N THR A 55 -0.70 -4.27 7.07
CA THR A 55 -1.72 -3.55 7.86
C THR A 55 -3.13 -3.97 7.44
N TYR A 56 -3.38 -4.16 6.14
CA TYR A 56 -4.68 -4.57 5.64
C TYR A 56 -5.04 -5.97 6.13
N ILE A 57 -4.08 -6.89 6.04
CA ILE A 57 -4.23 -8.26 6.54
C ILE A 57 -4.51 -8.28 8.04
N GLU A 58 -3.87 -7.41 8.83
CA GLU A 58 -4.10 -7.31 10.27
C GLU A 58 -5.49 -6.79 10.62
N LEU A 59 -6.06 -5.89 9.82
CA LEU A 59 -7.40 -5.33 10.05
C LEU A 59 -8.55 -6.28 9.68
N ILE A 60 -8.31 -7.21 8.76
CA ILE A 60 -9.32 -8.20 8.33
C ILE A 60 -9.24 -9.54 9.07
N LYS A 61 -8.15 -9.79 9.80
CA LYS A 61 -7.97 -10.97 10.66
C LYS A 61 -8.77 -10.85 11.96
#